data_AF-A0A5N3P721-F1
#
_entry.id   AF-A0A5N3P721-F1
#
_cell.length_a   1.000
_cell.length_b   1.000
_cell.length_c   1.000
_cell.angle_alpha   90.00
_cell.angle_beta   90.00
_cell.angle_gamma   90.00
#
_symmetry.space_group_name_H-M   'P 1'
#
loop_
_entity.id
_entity.type
_entity.pdbx_description
1 polymer ?
#
loop_
_entity_poly.entity_id
_entity_poly.type
_entity_poly.pdbx_seq_one_letter_code
_entity_poly.pdbx_strand_id
1 'polypeptide(L)'
;MRIAILTIIGSILTSSGTFAQVPAEVDACRASGLAALKERSPSIDELTFDIESLAISKAETKVEDTPVKMVIMGDAYLKREKDDKPYRFVCLVGEKGKVLLTFFTVQ
;
A
#
# COMPACT_ATOMS: atom_id res chain seq x y z
N MET A 1 59.60 3.12 31.70
CA MET A 1 58.75 4.33 31.78
C MET A 1 57.71 4.23 30.66
N ARG A 2 56.41 4.10 31.01
CA ARG A 2 55.24 4.61 30.24
C ARG A 2 54.95 3.90 28.88
N ILE A 3 53.75 3.46 28.49
CA ILE A 3 52.35 3.69 28.87
C ILE A 3 51.57 2.39 28.55
N ALA A 4 50.73 1.92 29.47
CA ALA A 4 49.67 0.94 29.18
C ALA A 4 48.46 1.71 28.62
N ILE A 5 48.12 1.49 27.35
CA ILE A 5 46.96 2.11 26.70
C ILE A 5 45.81 1.10 26.73
N LEU A 6 44.89 1.30 27.68
CA LEU A 6 43.57 0.66 27.68
C LEU A 6 42.70 1.32 26.59
N THR A 7 42.43 0.59 25.50
CA THR A 7 41.39 0.98 24.54
C THR A 7 40.06 0.35 24.95
N ILE A 8 39.19 1.16 25.56
CA ILE A 8 37.78 0.85 25.78
C ILE A 8 37.08 1.02 24.42
N ILE A 9 36.73 -0.09 23.77
CA ILE A 9 35.91 -0.10 22.56
C ILE A 9 34.45 0.09 23.02
N GLY A 10 33.94 1.31 22.83
CA GLY A 10 32.54 1.64 23.08
C GLY A 10 31.62 0.98 22.05
N SER A 11 30.71 0.14 22.53
CA SER A 11 29.66 -0.48 21.73
C SER A 11 28.64 0.57 21.29
N ILE A 12 28.70 0.97 20.02
CA ILE A 12 27.68 1.83 19.39
C ILE A 12 26.44 0.95 19.11
N LEU A 13 25.38 1.15 19.88
CA LEU A 13 24.05 0.60 19.61
C LEU A 13 23.43 1.40 18.46
N THR A 14 23.56 0.92 17.22
CA THR A 14 22.79 1.44 16.08
C THR A 14 21.36 0.90 16.15
N SER A 15 20.43 1.72 16.64
CA SER A 15 19.00 1.45 16.58
C SER A 15 18.51 1.65 15.14
N SER A 16 18.38 0.56 14.38
CA SER A 16 17.73 0.57 13.06
C SER A 16 16.23 0.84 13.25
N GLY A 17 15.75 2.02 12.86
CA GLY A 17 14.32 2.29 12.80
C GLY A 17 13.67 1.38 11.77
N THR A 18 12.68 0.57 12.19
CA THR A 18 11.85 -0.18 11.26
C THR A 18 10.84 0.81 10.66
N PHE A 19 10.99 1.15 9.38
CA PHE A 19 9.93 1.83 8.64
C PHE A 19 8.88 0.78 8.28
N ALA A 20 7.61 1.03 8.60
CA ALA A 20 6.51 0.18 8.16
C ALA A 20 6.55 0.07 6.62
N GLN A 21 6.91 -1.10 6.10
CA GLN A 21 6.98 -1.34 4.65
C GLN A 21 5.57 -1.63 4.17
N VAL A 22 5.00 -0.73 3.36
CA VAL A 22 3.73 -0.98 2.67
C VAL A 22 4.00 -2.04 1.59
N PRO A 23 3.20 -3.12 1.48
CA PRO A 23 3.43 -4.16 0.47
C PRO A 23 3.34 -3.62 -0.97
N ALA A 24 4.14 -4.16 -1.88
CA ALA A 24 4.18 -3.73 -3.28
C ALA A 24 2.83 -3.90 -4.00
N GLU A 25 2.00 -4.83 -3.53
CA GLU A 25 0.65 -5.06 -4.02
C GLU A 25 -0.25 -3.84 -3.81
N VAL A 26 -0.02 -3.03 -2.76
CA VAL A 26 -0.76 -1.79 -2.50
C VAL A 26 -0.51 -0.77 -3.62
N ASP A 27 0.73 -0.63 -4.07
CA ASP A 27 1.07 0.28 -5.16
C ASP A 27 0.54 -0.23 -6.51
N ALA A 28 0.55 -1.55 -6.72
CA ALA A 28 -0.10 -2.15 -7.89
C ALA A 28 -1.61 -1.86 -7.91
N CYS A 29 -2.29 -1.99 -6.76
CA CYS A 29 -3.70 -1.64 -6.61
C CYS A 29 -3.96 -0.17 -6.89
N ARG A 30 -3.08 0.73 -6.42
CA ARG A 30 -3.18 2.17 -6.70
C ARG A 30 -3.04 2.48 -8.19
N ALA A 31 -2.02 1.92 -8.84
CA ALA A 31 -1.78 2.14 -10.27
C ALA A 31 -2.95 1.62 -11.12
N SER A 32 -3.43 0.41 -10.82
CA SER A 32 -4.60 -0.18 -11.49
C SER A 32 -5.86 0.63 -11.26
N GLY A 33 -6.09 1.08 -10.02
CA GLY A 33 -7.25 1.89 -9.65
C GLY A 33 -7.25 3.25 -10.36
N LEU A 34 -6.11 3.94 -10.39
CA LEU A 34 -5.98 5.22 -11.08
C LEU A 34 -6.21 5.08 -12.58
N ALA A 35 -5.71 4.00 -13.20
CA ALA A 35 -5.95 3.73 -14.62
C ALA A 35 -7.45 3.55 -14.91
N ALA A 36 -8.14 2.73 -14.12
CA ALA A 36 -9.58 2.48 -14.26
C ALA A 36 -10.42 3.75 -14.00
N LEU A 37 -10.00 4.58 -13.05
CA LEU A 37 -10.66 5.85 -12.75
C LEU A 37 -10.48 6.87 -13.88
N LYS A 38 -9.27 6.98 -14.45
CA LYS A 38 -8.98 7.89 -15.58
C LYS A 38 -9.76 7.55 -16.84
N GLU A 39 -10.01 6.27 -17.10
CA GLU A 39 -10.83 5.83 -18.23
C GLU A 39 -12.28 6.36 -18.14
N ARG A 40 -12.82 6.46 -16.92
CA ARG A 40 -14.17 6.99 -16.68
C ARG A 40 -14.22 8.50 -16.46
N SER A 41 -13.19 9.05 -15.83
CA SER A 41 -13.11 10.46 -15.46
C SER A 41 -11.68 10.98 -15.66
N PRO A 42 -11.38 11.58 -16.81
CA PRO A 42 -10.03 12.01 -17.16
C PRO A 42 -9.52 13.20 -16.31
N SER A 43 -10.39 13.84 -15.51
CA SER A 43 -10.03 14.93 -14.60
C SER A 43 -9.44 14.46 -13.26
N ILE A 44 -9.30 13.15 -13.06
CA ILE A 44 -8.62 12.59 -11.88
C ILE A 44 -7.13 12.54 -12.15
N ASP A 45 -6.37 13.44 -11.52
CA ASP A 45 -4.92 13.53 -11.75
C ASP A 45 -4.16 12.47 -10.96
N GLU A 46 -4.55 12.28 -9.70
CA GLU A 46 -3.84 11.50 -8.69
C GLU A 46 -4.81 10.76 -7.77
N LEU A 47 -4.40 9.56 -7.35
CA LEU A 47 -5.07 8.69 -6.39
C LEU A 47 -4.09 8.39 -5.26
N THR A 48 -4.45 8.76 -4.03
CA THR A 48 -3.65 8.50 -2.84
C THR A 48 -4.40 7.55 -1.92
N PHE A 49 -3.75 6.49 -1.47
CA PHE A 49 -4.30 5.63 -0.43
C PHE A 49 -3.89 6.15 0.94
N ASP A 50 -4.85 6.18 1.85
CA ASP A 50 -4.56 6.43 3.26
C ASP A 50 -3.98 5.16 3.87
N ILE A 51 -2.67 5.21 4.15
CA ILE A 51 -1.90 4.09 4.67
C ILE A 51 -2.40 3.66 6.07
N GLU A 52 -2.92 4.60 6.87
CA GLU A 52 -3.40 4.30 8.22
C GLU A 52 -4.72 3.52 8.21
N SER A 53 -5.51 3.71 7.15
CA SER A 53 -6.79 3.01 6.94
C SER A 53 -6.64 1.61 6.32
N LEU A 54 -5.44 1.22 5.89
CA LEU A 54 -5.24 -0.01 5.13
C LEU A 54 -5.47 -1.27 5.97
N ALA A 55 -6.41 -2.09 5.52
CA ALA A 55 -6.59 -3.46 5.95
C ALA A 55 -6.12 -4.41 4.84
N ILE A 56 -5.10 -5.20 5.14
CA ILE A 56 -4.51 -6.18 4.23
C ILE A 56 -4.81 -7.57 4.78
N SER A 57 -5.58 -8.35 4.01
CA SER A 57 -5.95 -9.70 4.38
C SER A 57 -5.38 -10.70 3.38
N LYS A 58 -4.69 -11.73 3.88
CA LYS A 58 -4.35 -12.90 3.06
C LYS A 58 -5.64 -13.66 2.79
N ALA A 59 -5.84 -14.04 1.54
CA ALA A 59 -6.99 -14.81 1.11
C ALA A 59 -6.51 -16.14 0.52
N GLU A 60 -7.23 -17.23 0.79
CA GLU A 60 -7.00 -18.51 0.13
C GLU A 60 -8.34 -18.96 -0.45
N THR A 61 -8.86 -18.15 -1.37
CA THR A 61 -10.17 -18.35 -1.99
C THR A 61 -10.09 -18.19 -3.50
N LYS A 62 -11.21 -18.37 -4.20
CA LYS A 62 -11.34 -18.14 -5.62
C LYS A 62 -12.69 -17.52 -5.97
N VAL A 63 -12.71 -16.71 -7.02
CA VAL A 63 -13.94 -16.27 -7.69
C VAL A 63 -14.06 -17.12 -8.94
N GLU A 64 -15.06 -17.99 -8.98
CA GLU A 64 -15.17 -19.08 -9.96
C GLU A 64 -13.90 -19.96 -9.97
N ASP A 65 -13.06 -19.79 -10.99
CA ASP A 65 -11.78 -20.50 -11.14
C ASP A 65 -10.56 -19.58 -10.98
N THR A 66 -10.77 -18.29 -10.73
CA THR A 66 -9.70 -17.32 -10.54
C THR A 66 -9.29 -17.24 -9.06
N PRO A 67 -8.07 -17.66 -8.69
CA PRO A 67 -7.60 -17.61 -7.31
C PRO A 67 -7.40 -16.16 -6.83
N VAL A 68 -7.86 -15.88 -5.61
CA VAL A 68 -7.64 -14.63 -4.87
C VAL A 68 -6.74 -14.94 -3.68
N LYS A 69 -5.56 -14.30 -3.67
CA LYS A 69 -4.50 -14.52 -2.68
C LYS A 69 -4.39 -13.42 -1.64
N MET A 70 -4.91 -12.23 -1.95
CA MET A 70 -4.93 -11.11 -1.01
C MET A 70 -6.08 -10.17 -1.33
N VAL A 71 -6.65 -9.58 -0.27
CA VAL A 71 -7.64 -8.51 -0.34
C VAL A 71 -7.06 -7.32 0.40
N ILE A 72 -7.01 -6.18 -0.28
CA ILE A 72 -6.53 -4.91 0.26
C ILE A 72 -7.71 -3.94 0.26
N MET A 73 -8.00 -3.30 1.37
CA MET A 73 -9.05 -2.29 1.45
C MET A 73 -8.63 -1.13 2.33
N GLY A 74 -9.27 0.01 2.15
CA GLY A 74 -9.00 1.22 2.93
C GLY A 74 -9.70 2.41 2.30
N ASP A 75 -9.30 3.60 2.74
CA ASP A 75 -9.74 4.87 2.19
C ASP A 75 -8.73 5.41 1.17
N ALA A 76 -9.28 6.12 0.19
CA ALA A 76 -8.57 6.66 -0.94
C ALA A 76 -9.06 8.05 -1.27
N TYR A 77 -8.12 8.95 -1.55
CA TYR A 77 -8.37 10.33 -1.88
C TYR A 77 -8.08 10.56 -3.36
N LEU A 78 -9.02 11.19 -4.04
CA LEU A 78 -8.89 11.57 -5.45
C LEU A 78 -8.57 13.04 -5.52
N LYS A 79 -7.43 13.39 -6.11
CA LYS A 79 -7.12 14.78 -6.38
C LYS A 79 -7.96 15.25 -7.57
N ARG A 80 -9.03 15.98 -7.28
CA ARG A 80 -9.87 16.71 -8.24
C ARG A 80 -10.02 18.15 -7.77
N GLU A 81 -10.34 19.07 -8.69
CA GLU A 81 -10.45 20.50 -8.38
C GLU A 81 -11.47 20.86 -7.28
N LYS A 82 -12.43 19.98 -6.93
CA LYS A 82 -13.60 20.35 -6.08
C LYS A 82 -14.12 19.26 -5.13
N ASP A 83 -13.44 18.14 -4.95
CA ASP A 83 -13.98 17.03 -4.13
C ASP A 83 -12.91 16.43 -3.23
N ASP A 84 -13.15 16.49 -1.92
CA ASP A 84 -12.24 16.02 -0.85
C ASP A 84 -12.84 14.81 -0.10
N LYS A 85 -13.92 14.22 -0.64
CA LYS A 85 -14.55 13.07 0.00
C LYS A 85 -13.69 11.82 -0.16
N PRO A 86 -13.40 11.08 0.92
CA PRO A 86 -12.70 9.81 0.84
C PRO A 86 -13.60 8.77 0.16
N TYR A 87 -12.99 8.00 -0.73
CA TYR A 87 -13.58 6.81 -1.33
C TYR A 87 -13.08 5.60 -0.58
N ARG A 88 -13.96 4.66 -0.23
CA ARG A 88 -13.51 3.33 0.20
C ARG A 88 -13.09 2.56 -1.04
N PHE A 89 -11.94 1.89 -1.00
CA PHE A 89 -11.54 0.96 -2.05
C PHE A 89 -11.44 -0.47 -1.54
N VAL A 90 -11.61 -1.42 -2.47
CA VAL A 90 -11.29 -2.84 -2.28
C VAL A 90 -10.52 -3.32 -3.51
N CYS A 91 -9.35 -3.90 -3.31
CA CYS A 91 -8.50 -4.45 -4.34
C CYS A 91 -8.32 -5.95 -4.11
N LEU A 92 -8.62 -6.74 -5.15
CA LEU A 92 -8.41 -8.17 -5.17
C LEU A 92 -7.12 -8.48 -5.90
N VAL A 93 -6.24 -9.22 -5.24
CA VAL A 93 -4.94 -9.62 -5.76
C VAL A 93 -4.91 -11.13 -5.89
N GLY A 94 -4.58 -11.61 -7.09
CA GLY A 94 -4.48 -13.02 -7.43
C GLY A 94 -3.06 -13.54 -7.33
N GLU A 95 -2.76 -14.59 -8.10
CA GLU A 95 -1.44 -15.19 -8.10
C GLU A 95 -0.34 -14.21 -8.53
N LYS A 96 0.85 -14.40 -7.95
CA LYS A 96 2.06 -13.63 -8.29
C LYS A 96 1.87 -12.12 -8.12
N GLY A 97 1.00 -11.70 -7.20
CA GLY A 97 0.75 -10.27 -6.92
C GLY A 97 -0.02 -9.55 -8.02
N LYS A 98 -0.64 -10.26 -8.97
CA LYS A 98 -1.44 -9.63 -10.03
C LYS A 98 -2.72 -9.05 -9.47
N VAL A 99 -2.95 -7.76 -9.70
CA VAL A 99 -4.25 -7.14 -9.41
C VAL A 99 -5.28 -7.71 -10.37
N LEU A 100 -6.36 -8.25 -9.80
CA LEU A 100 -7.51 -8.77 -10.55
C LEU A 100 -8.50 -7.64 -10.80
N LEU A 101 -8.92 -6.97 -9.73
CA LEU A 101 -9.93 -5.92 -9.75
C LEU A 101 -9.69 -4.91 -8.63
N THR A 102 -10.06 -3.65 -8.87
CA THR A 102 -10.11 -2.60 -7.86
C THR A 102 -11.47 -1.91 -7.94
N PHE A 103 -12.16 -1.86 -6.81
CA PHE A 103 -13.47 -1.24 -6.66
C PHE A 103 -13.33 0.03 -5.84
N PHE A 104 -14.14 1.04 -6.16
CA PHE A 104 -14.28 2.27 -5.39
C PHE A 104 -15.75 2.50 -5.06
N THR A 105 -16.04 2.85 -3.81
CA THR A 105 -17.36 3.23 -3.36
C THR A 105 -17.29 4.58 -2.66
N VAL A 106 -18.31 5.42 -2.87
CA VAL A 106 -18.50 6.63 -2.05
C VAL A 106 -18.79 6.22 -0.62
N GLN A 107 -18.25 6.97 0.34
CA GLN A 107 -18.55 6.80 1.76
C GLN A 107 -19.77 7.65 2.16
#